data_AF-A0A821SU30-F1
#
_entry.id   AF-A0A821SU30-F1
#
_cell.length_a   1.000
_cell.length_b   1.000
_cell.length_c   1.000
_cell.angle_alpha   90.00
_cell.angle_beta   90.00
_cell.angle_gamma   90.00
#
_symmetry.space_group_name_H-M   'P 1'
#
loop_
_entity.id
_entity.type
_entity.pdbx_description
1 polymer ?
#
loop_
_entity_poly.entity_id
_entity_poly.type
_entity_poly.pdbx_seq_one_letter_code
_entity_poly.pdbx_strand_id
1 'polypeptide(L)'
;MTSSILVSLLHQVWLNEEEQRHNKSFDSVKRQKAERSADAFLTPEQCILLGGLLVNWIIEQQLQRTIHRADQGRQEDFEKEVSNIPHLNWIPSEHDSWLILELEMNITIRKIQGDVARHMVDPSESDGRDSQ
;
A
#
# COMPACT_ATOMS: atom_id res chain seq x y z
N MET A 1 -18.45 12.63 2.23
CA MET A 1 -18.75 12.95 0.82
C MET A 1 -17.62 12.60 -0.17
N THR A 2 -16.47 12.09 0.29
CA THR A 2 -15.32 11.68 -0.57
C THR A 2 -15.37 10.22 -1.04
N SER A 3 -16.16 9.37 -0.36
CA SER A 3 -16.26 7.93 -0.68
C SER A 3 -16.91 7.64 -2.05
N SER A 4 -17.78 8.52 -2.55
CA SER A 4 -18.52 8.28 -3.81
C SER A 4 -17.63 8.45 -5.05
N ILE A 5 -16.67 9.39 -4.99
CA ILE A 5 -15.79 9.70 -6.12
C ILE A 5 -14.75 8.59 -6.31
N LEU A 6 -14.18 8.08 -5.22
CA LEU A 6 -13.20 6.98 -5.24
C LEU A 6 -13.81 5.66 -5.72
N VAL A 7 -15.02 5.32 -5.25
CA VAL A 7 -15.75 4.13 -5.74
C VAL A 7 -16.11 4.28 -7.22
N SER A 8 -16.50 5.47 -7.66
CA SER A 8 -16.80 5.73 -9.07
C SER A 8 -15.56 5.62 -9.95
N LEU A 9 -14.39 6.08 -9.49
CA LEU A 9 -13.12 5.96 -10.21
C LEU A 9 -12.67 4.50 -10.31
N LEU A 10 -12.74 3.73 -9.23
CA LEU A 10 -12.39 2.31 -9.23
C LEU A 10 -13.33 1.49 -10.12
N HIS A 11 -14.63 1.80 -10.11
CA HIS A 11 -15.60 1.14 -10.97
C HIS A 11 -15.40 1.48 -12.46
N GLN A 12 -15.03 2.72 -12.77
CA GLN A 12 -14.70 3.13 -14.15
C GLN A 12 -13.43 2.45 -14.66
N VAL A 13 -12.39 2.31 -13.83
CA VAL A 13 -11.17 1.59 -14.19
C VAL A 13 -11.47 0.10 -14.42
N TRP A 14 -12.26 -0.51 -13.55
CA TRP A 14 -12.61 -1.94 -13.65
C TRP A 14 -13.45 -2.27 -14.89
N LEU A 15 -14.48 -1.46 -15.20
CA LEU A 15 -15.30 -1.65 -16.40
C LEU A 15 -14.49 -1.52 -17.70
N ASN A 16 -13.51 -0.60 -17.72
CA ASN A 16 -12.65 -0.39 -18.88
C ASN A 16 -11.71 -1.60 -19.12
N GLU A 17 -11.35 -2.36 -18.09
CA GLU A 17 -10.54 -3.59 -18.22
C GLU A 17 -11.32 -4.79 -18.79
N GLU A 18 -12.63 -4.89 -18.55
CA GLU A 18 -13.45 -5.99 -19.12
C GLU A 18 -13.70 -5.79 -20.62
N GLU A 19 -13.94 -4.53 -21.03
CA GLU A 19 -14.16 -4.19 -22.44
C GLU A 19 -12.91 -4.45 -23.30
N GLN A 20 -11.72 -4.24 -22.74
CA GLN A 20 -10.44 -4.52 -23.41
C GLN A 20 -10.09 -6.01 -23.49
N ARG A 21 -10.60 -6.83 -22.56
CA ARG A 21 -10.43 -8.29 -22.58
C ARG A 21 -11.28 -8.96 -23.66
N HIS A 22 -12.47 -8.43 -23.93
CA HIS A 22 -13.35 -8.96 -24.97
C HIS A 22 -12.90 -8.62 -26.41
N ASN A 23 -12.04 -7.61 -26.59
CA ASN A 23 -11.63 -7.12 -27.92
C ASN A 23 -10.27 -7.66 -28.42
N LYS A 24 -9.62 -8.59 -27.70
CA LYS A 24 -8.31 -9.15 -28.11
C LYS A 24 -8.36 -10.67 -28.26
N SER A 25 -9.13 -11.12 -29.25
CA SER A 25 -8.99 -12.46 -29.79
C SER A 25 -8.32 -12.40 -31.17
N PHE A 26 -7.11 -12.95 -31.22
CA PHE A 26 -6.51 -13.69 -32.35
C PHE A 26 -5.31 -13.18 -33.19
N ASP A 27 -4.83 -11.92 -33.15
CA ASP A 27 -3.77 -11.51 -34.14
C ASP A 27 -2.46 -10.84 -33.66
N SER A 28 -2.18 -10.64 -32.36
CA SER A 28 -1.05 -9.75 -31.95
C SER A 28 0.25 -10.42 -31.48
N VAL A 29 0.36 -11.75 -31.50
CA VAL A 29 1.53 -12.51 -30.93
C VAL A 29 2.88 -12.12 -31.56
N LYS A 30 2.91 -11.43 -32.71
CA LYS A 30 4.16 -10.98 -33.37
C LYS A 30 4.57 -9.52 -33.10
N ARG A 31 3.78 -8.69 -32.42
CA ARG A 31 4.18 -7.31 -32.00
C ARG A 31 4.80 -7.23 -30.60
N GLN A 32 4.76 -8.32 -29.85
CA GLN A 32 5.03 -8.37 -28.41
C GLN A 32 6.48 -8.10 -27.98
N LYS A 33 7.44 -8.03 -28.92
CA LYS A 33 8.87 -7.87 -28.60
C LYS A 33 9.41 -6.44 -28.79
N ALA A 34 8.68 -5.55 -29.46
CA ALA A 34 9.16 -4.20 -29.79
C ALA A 34 8.44 -3.06 -29.03
N GLU A 35 7.27 -3.31 -28.43
CA GLU A 35 6.46 -2.29 -27.73
C GLU A 35 6.60 -2.33 -26.20
N ARG A 36 7.53 -3.11 -25.65
CA ARG A 36 7.65 -3.32 -24.20
C ARG A 36 8.30 -2.17 -23.41
N SER A 37 8.59 -1.01 -24.02
CA SER A 37 9.29 0.09 -23.34
C SER A 37 8.63 1.47 -23.38
N ALA A 38 7.35 1.62 -23.74
CA ALA A 38 6.69 2.91 -23.67
C ALA A 38 5.19 2.73 -23.46
N ASP A 39 4.79 2.67 -22.21
CA ASP A 39 3.71 3.49 -21.67
C ASP A 39 3.73 3.26 -20.16
N ALA A 40 4.50 4.07 -19.45
CA ALA A 40 4.26 4.23 -18.03
C ALA A 40 2.80 4.72 -17.93
N PHE A 41 1.92 3.88 -17.39
CA PHE A 41 0.49 4.16 -17.25
C PHE A 41 0.22 5.49 -16.51
N LEU A 42 1.21 5.97 -15.74
CA LEU A 42 1.20 7.22 -15.01
C LEU A 42 2.48 8.02 -15.26
N THR A 43 2.37 9.36 -15.30
CA THR A 43 3.53 10.26 -15.29
C THR A 43 4.21 10.25 -13.92
N PRO A 44 5.48 10.68 -13.81
CA PRO A 44 6.17 10.76 -12.51
C PRO A 44 5.43 11.61 -11.48
N GLU A 45 4.82 12.72 -11.89
CA GLU A 45 4.01 13.57 -11.02
C GLU A 45 2.78 12.83 -10.51
N GLN A 46 2.12 12.06 -11.38
CA GLN A 46 0.97 11.24 -11.00
C GLN A 46 1.36 10.12 -10.03
N CYS A 47 2.54 9.51 -10.17
CA CYS A 47 3.05 8.52 -9.22
C CYS A 47 3.29 9.13 -7.83
N ILE A 48 3.86 10.35 -7.77
CA ILE A 48 4.07 11.06 -6.49
C ILE A 48 2.73 11.37 -5.83
N LEU A 49 1.77 11.90 -6.59
CA LEU A 49 0.44 12.20 -6.08
C LEU A 49 -0.28 10.94 -5.59
N LEU A 50 -0.22 9.85 -6.37
CA LEU A 50 -0.78 8.56 -5.99
C LEU A 50 -0.12 8.05 -4.70
N GLY A 51 1.20 8.01 -4.62
CA GLY A 51 1.92 7.58 -3.42
C GLY A 51 1.54 8.40 -2.18
N GLY A 52 1.46 9.73 -2.31
CA GLY A 52 1.01 10.61 -1.23
C GLY A 52 -0.44 10.35 -0.80
N LEU A 53 -1.34 10.07 -1.76
CA LEU A 53 -2.73 9.70 -1.46
C LEU A 53 -2.82 8.36 -0.71
N LEU A 54 -2.03 7.36 -1.11
CA LEU A 54 -2.01 6.05 -0.47
C LEU A 54 -1.52 6.16 0.99
N VAL A 55 -0.44 6.90 1.23
CA VAL A 55 0.07 7.16 2.58
C VAL A 55 -0.97 7.90 3.43
N ASN A 56 -1.60 8.94 2.90
CA ASN A 56 -2.65 9.67 3.60
C ASN A 56 -3.86 8.78 3.93
N TRP A 57 -4.21 7.83 3.07
CA TRP A 57 -5.31 6.90 3.33
C TRP A 57 -4.99 5.99 4.52
N ILE A 58 -3.76 5.48 4.65
CA ILE A 58 -3.37 4.66 5.80
C ILE A 58 -3.49 5.45 7.11
N ILE A 59 -3.11 6.72 7.11
CA ILE A 59 -3.28 7.60 8.27
C ILE A 59 -4.77 7.77 8.62
N GLU A 60 -5.62 8.01 7.62
CA GLU A 60 -7.08 8.10 7.81
C GLU A 60 -7.66 6.80 8.38
N GLN A 61 -7.25 5.64 7.85
CA GLN A 61 -7.66 4.34 8.37
C GLN A 61 -7.27 4.16 9.84
N GLN A 62 -6.04 4.54 10.22
CA GLN A 62 -5.58 4.47 11.60
C GLN A 62 -6.38 5.40 12.52
N LEU A 63 -6.67 6.63 12.08
CA LEU A 63 -7.50 7.58 12.84
C LEU A 63 -8.89 6.99 13.10
N GLN A 64 -9.52 6.40 12.09
CA GLN A 64 -10.83 5.76 12.24
C GLN A 64 -10.77 4.60 13.23
N ARG A 65 -9.76 3.72 13.16
CA ARG A 65 -9.59 2.62 14.13
C ARG A 65 -9.34 3.14 15.54
N THR A 66 -8.57 4.22 15.66
CA THR A 66 -8.26 4.88 16.93
C THR A 66 -9.53 5.42 17.59
N ILE A 67 -10.32 6.21 16.85
CA ILE A 67 -11.60 6.77 17.33
C ILE A 67 -12.54 5.63 17.76
N HIS A 68 -12.65 4.59 16.92
CA HIS A 68 -13.49 3.43 17.23
C HIS A 68 -13.10 2.73 18.55
N ARG A 69 -11.80 2.61 18.83
CA ARG A 69 -11.30 2.02 20.09
C ARG A 69 -11.59 2.91 21.29
N ALA A 70 -11.47 4.24 21.13
CA ALA A 70 -11.83 5.20 22.16
C ALA A 70 -13.33 5.12 22.49
N ASP A 71 -14.20 5.09 21.48
CA ASP A 71 -15.66 4.99 21.64
C ASP A 71 -16.08 3.69 22.35
N GLN A 72 -15.33 2.60 22.16
CA GLN A 72 -15.55 1.32 22.83
C GLN A 72 -14.96 1.25 24.24
N GLY A 73 -14.32 2.31 24.74
CA GLY A 73 -13.65 2.31 26.04
C GLY A 73 -12.44 1.39 26.12
N ARG A 74 -11.85 0.99 24.98
CA ARG A 74 -10.66 0.13 24.92
C ARG A 74 -9.38 0.95 25.01
N GLN A 75 -9.14 1.50 26.20
CA GLN A 75 -8.03 2.45 26.43
C GLN A 75 -6.66 1.88 26.04
N GLU A 76 -6.36 0.64 26.41
CA GLU A 76 -5.07 0.01 26.08
C GLU A 76 -4.87 -0.16 24.56
N ASP A 77 -5.92 -0.58 23.84
CA ASP A 77 -5.87 -0.73 22.39
C ASP A 77 -5.78 0.63 21.69
N PHE A 78 -6.43 1.65 22.24
CA PHE A 78 -6.31 3.03 21.77
C PHE A 78 -4.86 3.52 21.89
N GLU A 79 -4.24 3.36 23.06
CA GLU A 79 -2.86 3.77 23.31
C GLU A 79 -1.87 3.05 22.39
N LYS A 80 -2.08 1.74 22.16
CA LYS A 80 -1.30 0.96 21.19
C LYS A 80 -1.46 1.47 19.76
N GLU A 81 -2.66 1.89 19.36
CA GLU A 81 -2.91 2.40 18.01
C GLU A 81 -2.22 3.76 17.79
N VAL A 82 -2.39 4.69 18.74
CA VAL A 82 -1.85 6.06 18.66
C VAL A 82 -0.32 6.08 18.74
N SER A 83 0.26 5.18 19.54
CA SER A 83 1.73 5.08 19.65
C SER A 83 2.38 4.45 18.41
N ASN A 84 1.62 3.77 17.56
CA ASN A 84 2.13 3.13 16.35
C ASN A 84 2.16 4.11 15.17
N ILE A 85 3.14 5.02 15.16
CA ILE A 85 3.28 6.01 14.07
C ILE A 85 3.60 5.27 12.74
N PRO A 86 2.73 5.38 11.71
CA PRO A 86 2.96 4.75 10.41
C PRO A 86 4.25 5.23 9.77
N HIS A 87 4.89 4.37 8.98
CA HIS A 87 6.02 4.72 8.11
C HIS A 87 7.24 5.36 8.81
N LEU A 88 7.35 5.22 10.13
CA LEU A 88 8.49 5.78 10.90
C LEU A 88 9.80 5.00 10.68
N ASN A 89 9.69 3.69 10.37
CA ASN A 89 10.84 2.76 10.36
C ASN A 89 11.11 2.11 8.99
N TRP A 90 10.38 2.54 7.96
CA TRP A 90 10.49 2.09 6.58
C TRP A 90 9.86 3.12 5.66
N ILE A 91 10.32 3.18 4.42
CA ILE A 91 9.89 4.18 3.45
C ILE A 91 8.86 3.56 2.49
N PRO A 92 7.64 4.12 2.38
CA PRO A 92 6.59 3.61 1.48
C PRO A 92 7.02 3.33 0.03
N SER A 93 7.82 4.22 -0.55
CA SER A 93 8.29 4.09 -1.93
C SER A 93 9.35 3.01 -2.14
N GLU A 94 9.99 2.54 -1.05
CA GLU A 94 10.99 1.46 -1.10
C GLU A 94 10.37 0.08 -0.81
N HIS A 95 9.17 0.05 -0.23
CA HIS A 95 8.45 -1.16 0.15
C HIS A 95 6.96 -1.09 -0.26
N ASP A 96 6.73 -1.04 -1.57
CA ASP A 96 5.38 -0.99 -2.18
C ASP A 96 4.46 -2.13 -1.70
N SER A 97 4.97 -3.35 -1.60
CA SER A 97 4.22 -4.52 -1.11
C SER A 97 3.73 -4.36 0.33
N TRP A 98 4.49 -3.67 1.19
CA TRP A 98 4.10 -3.41 2.58
C TRP A 98 3.02 -2.33 2.65
N LEU A 99 3.12 -1.31 1.79
CA LEU A 99 2.10 -0.27 1.66
C LEU A 99 0.76 -0.85 1.21
N ILE A 100 0.78 -1.74 0.21
CA ILE A 100 -0.42 -2.45 -0.26
C ILE A 100 -1.02 -3.30 0.87
N LEU A 101 -0.18 -4.03 1.63
CA LEU A 101 -0.64 -4.84 2.75
C LEU A 101 -1.37 -4.01 3.81
N GLU A 102 -0.85 -2.84 4.19
CA GLU A 102 -1.51 -1.95 5.15
C GLU A 102 -2.89 -1.51 4.67
N LEU A 103 -2.98 -1.11 3.39
CA LEU A 103 -4.22 -0.66 2.77
C LEU A 103 -5.27 -1.75 2.69
N GLU A 104 -4.90 -2.93 2.16
CA GLU A 104 -5.82 -4.05 1.95
C GLU A 104 -6.32 -4.63 3.27
N MET A 105 -5.43 -4.75 4.25
CA MET A 105 -5.76 -5.37 5.53
C MET A 105 -6.29 -4.36 6.55
N ASN A 106 -6.27 -3.06 6.25
CA ASN A 106 -6.64 -1.99 7.17
C ASN A 106 -5.89 -2.11 8.51
N ILE A 107 -4.57 -2.26 8.42
CA ILE A 107 -3.66 -2.33 9.58
C ILE A 107 -2.53 -1.32 9.43
N THR A 108 -1.82 -1.05 10.53
CA THR A 108 -0.54 -0.34 10.48
C THR A 108 0.56 -1.28 10.94
N ILE A 109 1.57 -1.51 10.09
CA ILE A 109 2.72 -2.37 10.36
C ILE A 109 3.52 -1.75 11.51
N ARG A 110 3.61 -2.47 12.63
CA ARG A 110 4.41 -2.04 13.78
C ARG A 110 5.89 -2.20 13.47
N LYS A 111 6.72 -1.34 14.08
CA LYS A 111 8.19 -1.38 13.98
C LYS A 111 8.76 -2.81 14.08
N ILE A 112 8.40 -3.52 15.15
CA ILE A 112 8.89 -4.88 15.41
C ILE A 112 8.51 -5.88 14.30
N GLN A 113 7.36 -5.69 13.65
CA GLN A 113 6.93 -6.56 12.56
C GLN A 113 7.77 -6.32 11.31
N GLY A 114 8.14 -5.07 11.03
CA GLY A 114 9.09 -4.73 9.97
C GLY A 114 10.50 -5.27 10.24
N ASP A 115 10.97 -5.18 11.48
CA ASP A 115 12.27 -5.73 11.90
C ASP A 115 12.32 -7.25 11.75
N VAL A 116 11.27 -7.95 12.20
CA VAL A 116 11.13 -9.41 12.02
C VAL A 116 11.06 -9.77 10.53
N ALA A 117 10.28 -9.04 9.73
CA ALA A 117 10.16 -9.31 8.30
C ALA A 117 11.51 -9.16 7.56
N ARG A 118 12.29 -8.11 7.88
CA ARG A 118 13.65 -7.94 7.33
C ARG A 118 14.56 -9.11 7.70
N HIS A 119 14.59 -9.48 8.97
CA HIS A 119 15.38 -10.62 9.44
C HIS A 119 14.96 -11.96 8.80
N MET A 120 13.67 -12.15 8.52
CA MET A 120 13.17 -13.34 7.83
C MET A 120 13.60 -13.40 6.36
N VAL A 121 13.71 -12.25 5.70
CA VAL A 121 14.13 -12.15 4.28
C VAL A 121 15.65 -12.24 4.15
N ASP A 122 16.38 -11.58 5.05
CA ASP A 122 17.85 -11.64 5.13
C ASP A 122 18.30 -11.80 6.60
N PRO A 123 18.61 -13.05 7.02
CA PRO A 123 19.05 -13.33 8.38
C PRO A 123 20.41 -12.72 8.74
N SER A 124 21.21 -12.29 7.75
CA SER A 124 22.58 -11.79 7.98
C SER A 124 22.63 -10.38 8.54
N GLU A 125 21.52 -9.63 8.50
CA GLU A 125 21.46 -8.23 8.91
C GLU A 125 21.48 -8.01 10.45
N SER A 126 21.25 -9.07 11.24
CA SER A 126 21.16 -9.00 12.70
C SER A 126 22.37 -9.53 13.47
N ASP A 127 23.28 -10.25 12.83
CA ASP A 127 24.41 -10.94 13.50
C ASP A 127 25.54 -9.97 13.97
N GLY A 128 25.38 -8.66 13.73
CA GLY A 128 26.35 -7.64 14.11
C GLY A 128 26.10 -6.92 15.43
N ARG A 129 25.01 -7.23 16.17
CA ARG A 129 24.62 -6.46 17.38
C ARG A 129 24.59 -7.22 18.71
N ASP A 130 24.89 -8.53 18.71
CA ASP A 130 24.90 -9.35 19.93
C ASP A 130 26.31 -9.75 20.39
N SER A 131 27.34 -9.00 19.98
CA SER A 131 28.73 -9.15 20.46
C SER A 131 29.18 -7.91 21.25
N GLN A 132 28.60 -7.65 22.43
CA GLN A 132 29.26 -6.92 23.53
C GLN A 132 28.50 -6.97 24.85
#